data_AF-A0A2E6TWC1-F1
#
_entry.id   AF-A0A2E6TWC1-F1
#
_cell.length_a   1.000
_cell.length_b   1.000
_cell.length_c   1.000
_cell.angle_alpha   90.00
_cell.angle_beta   90.00
_cell.angle_gamma   90.00
#
_symmetry.space_group_name_H-M   'P 1'
#
loop_
_entity.id
_entity.type
_entity.pdbx_description
1 polymer ?
#
loop_
_entity_poly.entity_id
_entity_poly.type
_entity_poly.pdbx_seq_one_letter_code
_entity_poly.pdbx_strand_id
1 'polypeptide(L)'
;MREWYFGEMDDFRAEVGFETCFVVTCEGRVFPHVWRVAEVIHETRLAYGWRYEGFAGDSVVTWDLADAGAGTHLKLTHEILKPFPQDDPVFSHVSCAGGWHYLLHENLQRYLAK
;
A
#
# COMPACT_ATOMS: atom_id res chain seq x y z
N MET A 1 -2.54 4.78 9.63
CA MET A 1 -2.62 3.74 8.57
C MET A 1 -3.98 3.04 8.56
N ARG A 2 -4.47 2.52 9.69
CA ARG A 2 -5.79 1.85 9.73
C ARG A 2 -6.98 2.74 9.38
N GLU A 3 -6.92 4.02 9.75
CA GLU A 3 -8.07 4.94 9.64
C GLU A 3 -8.47 5.35 8.22
N TRP A 4 -7.57 5.18 7.25
CA TRP A 4 -7.83 5.61 5.87
C TRP A 4 -7.27 4.64 4.82
N TYR A 5 -6.28 3.80 5.17
CA TYR A 5 -5.61 2.96 4.21
C TYR A 5 -6.23 1.56 4.12
N PHE A 6 -6.01 0.71 5.13
CA PHE A 6 -6.72 -0.56 5.30
C PHE A 6 -7.17 -0.70 6.76
N GLY A 7 -8.48 -0.72 6.99
CA GLY A 7 -9.05 -0.86 8.33
C GLY A 7 -8.88 -2.27 8.90
N GLU A 8 -8.68 -3.24 8.01
CA GLU A 8 -8.51 -4.66 8.25
C GLU A 8 -7.14 -5.00 8.87
N MET A 9 -6.15 -4.10 8.76
CA MET A 9 -4.90 -4.23 9.48
C MET A 9 -5.16 -4.25 10.99
N ASP A 10 -4.58 -5.19 11.72
CA ASP A 10 -4.66 -5.20 13.19
C ASP A 10 -3.79 -4.11 13.81
N ASP A 11 -2.52 -4.05 13.38
CA ASP A 11 -1.52 -3.10 13.82
C ASP A 11 -0.62 -2.66 12.65
N PHE A 12 -0.06 -1.47 12.76
CA PHE A 12 0.97 -0.97 11.86
C PHE A 12 1.98 -0.13 12.65
N ARG A 13 3.26 -0.50 12.54
CA ARG A 13 4.38 0.25 13.10
C ARG A 13 5.35 0.61 11.99
N ALA A 14 5.74 1.88 11.94
CA ALA A 14 6.79 2.34 11.04
C ALA A 14 8.17 1.96 11.60
N GLU A 15 8.43 0.66 11.69
CA GLU A 15 9.66 0.07 12.22
C GLU A 15 10.20 -0.96 11.22
N VAL A 16 11.47 -0.87 10.85
CA VAL A 16 12.08 -1.83 9.92
C VAL A 16 12.00 -3.25 10.47
N GLY A 17 11.49 -4.16 9.66
CA GLY A 17 11.26 -5.55 10.05
C GLY A 17 9.89 -5.82 10.69
N PHE A 18 9.07 -4.80 10.94
CA PHE A 18 7.67 -5.00 11.33
C PHE A 18 6.91 -5.72 10.21
N GLU A 19 6.13 -6.73 10.58
CA GLU A 19 5.32 -7.54 9.68
C GLU A 19 3.86 -7.48 10.09
N THR A 20 2.96 -7.46 9.10
CA THR A 20 1.52 -7.52 9.33
C THR A 20 0.85 -8.32 8.23
N CYS A 21 -0.24 -9.01 8.57
CA CYS A 21 -1.04 -9.79 7.64
C CYS A 21 -2.51 -9.47 7.89
N PHE A 22 -3.27 -9.22 6.81
CA PHE A 22 -4.68 -8.88 6.91
C PHE A 22 -5.41 -9.26 5.62
N VAL A 23 -6.71 -9.53 5.73
CA VAL A 23 -7.54 -9.99 4.62
C VAL A 23 -8.39 -8.86 4.07
N VAL A 24 -8.26 -8.59 2.77
CA VAL A 24 -9.15 -7.68 2.05
C VAL A 24 -10.03 -8.51 1.12
N THR A 25 -11.33 -8.23 1.11
CA THR A 25 -12.26 -8.86 0.17
C THR A 25 -12.62 -7.88 -0.93
N CYS A 26 -12.39 -8.25 -2.18
CA CYS A 26 -12.77 -7.46 -3.35
C CYS A 26 -13.59 -8.33 -4.30
N GLU A 27 -14.78 -7.88 -4.67
CA GLU A 27 -15.71 -8.62 -5.55
C GLU A 27 -15.98 -10.08 -5.11
N GLY A 28 -16.05 -10.31 -3.79
CA GLY A 28 -16.27 -11.64 -3.22
C GLY A 28 -15.03 -12.55 -3.22
N ARG A 29 -13.87 -12.04 -3.67
CA ARG A 29 -12.58 -12.73 -3.64
C ARG A 29 -11.72 -12.24 -2.48
N VAL A 30 -11.01 -13.16 -1.86
CA VAL A 30 -10.18 -12.91 -0.68
C VAL A 30 -8.72 -12.70 -1.12
N PHE A 31 -8.13 -11.59 -0.66
CA PHE A 31 -6.74 -11.21 -0.90
C PHE A 31 -6.04 -11.05 0.45
N PRO A 32 -5.37 -12.09 0.96
CA PRO A 32 -4.62 -12.00 2.21
C PRO A 32 -3.33 -11.25 1.96
N HIS A 33 -3.28 -9.98 2.35
CA HIS A 33 -2.10 -9.13 2.22
C HIS A 33 -1.08 -9.52 3.27
N VAL A 34 0.19 -9.62 2.87
CA VAL A 34 1.31 -9.84 3.79
C VAL A 34 2.34 -8.75 3.54
N TRP A 35 2.57 -7.92 4.55
CA TRP A 35 3.47 -6.78 4.46
C TRP A 35 4.65 -6.93 5.40
N ARG A 36 5.77 -6.34 4.98
CA ARG A 36 6.96 -6.20 5.81
C ARG A 36 7.59 -4.84 5.57
N VAL A 37 7.77 -4.05 6.62
CA VAL A 37 8.44 -2.76 6.54
C VAL A 37 9.93 -2.98 6.25
N ALA A 38 10.40 -2.38 5.16
CA ALA A 38 11.76 -2.53 4.65
C ALA A 38 12.63 -1.30 4.96
N GLU A 39 12.05 -0.11 4.90
CA GLU A 39 12.77 1.15 5.10
C GLU A 39 11.88 2.17 5.80
N VAL A 40 12.45 2.91 6.76
CA VAL A 40 11.80 4.04 7.43
C VAL A 40 12.81 5.15 7.63
N ILE A 41 12.53 6.31 7.07
CA ILE A 41 13.19 7.58 7.37
C ILE A 41 12.09 8.50 7.87
N HIS A 42 12.17 8.89 9.15
CA HIS A 42 11.13 9.67 9.80
C HIS A 42 10.75 10.92 8.97
N GLU A 43 9.45 11.14 8.80
CA GLU A 43 8.84 12.24 8.03
C GLU A 43 9.25 12.36 6.56
N THR A 44 10.04 11.42 6.04
CA THR A 44 10.64 11.52 4.70
C THR A 44 10.27 10.33 3.84
N ARG A 45 10.38 9.10 4.37
CA ARG A 45 10.27 7.90 3.56
C ARG A 45 9.75 6.70 4.33
N LEU A 46 8.89 5.92 3.68
CA LEU A 46 8.42 4.63 4.14
C LEU A 46 8.39 3.66 2.96
N ALA A 47 9.10 2.54 3.07
CA ALA A 47 9.01 1.46 2.10
C ALA A 47 8.65 0.14 2.78
N TYR A 48 7.74 -0.62 2.16
CA TYR A 48 7.35 -1.94 2.63
C TYR A 48 7.10 -2.89 1.47
N GLY A 49 7.44 -4.16 1.69
CA GLY A 49 7.09 -5.24 0.78
C GLY A 49 5.58 -5.47 0.77
N TRP A 50 5.07 -5.77 -0.41
CA TRP A 50 3.67 -6.04 -0.70
C TRP A 50 3.55 -7.35 -1.45
N ARG A 51 2.87 -8.31 -0.85
CA ARG A 51 2.53 -9.58 -1.50
C ARG A 51 1.20 -10.09 -0.98
N TYR A 52 0.69 -11.12 -1.62
CA TYR A 52 -0.52 -11.80 -1.20
C TYR A 52 -0.22 -13.26 -0.87
N GLU A 53 -0.63 -13.73 0.30
CA GLU A 53 -0.49 -15.13 0.65
C GLU A 53 -1.32 -16.01 -0.30
N GLY A 54 -0.71 -17.07 -0.82
CA GLY A 54 -1.35 -17.96 -1.80
C GLY A 54 -1.28 -17.49 -3.26
N PHE A 55 -0.70 -16.32 -3.54
CA PHE A 55 -0.50 -15.83 -4.91
C PHE A 55 0.99 -15.68 -5.22
N ALA A 56 1.35 -15.85 -6.49
CA ALA A 56 2.68 -15.48 -6.98
C ALA A 56 2.83 -13.96 -7.00
N GLY A 57 4.08 -13.49 -7.01
CA GLY A 57 4.40 -12.07 -7.12
C GLY A 57 4.94 -11.48 -5.83
N ASP A 58 5.63 -10.36 -6.00
CA ASP A 58 6.33 -9.66 -4.93
C ASP A 58 6.53 -8.23 -5.42
N SER A 59 6.24 -7.25 -4.58
CA SER A 59 6.39 -5.85 -4.92
C SER A 59 6.82 -5.03 -3.71
N VAL A 60 7.25 -3.80 -3.97
CA VAL A 60 7.55 -2.83 -2.92
C VAL A 60 6.74 -1.59 -3.18
N VAL A 61 6.11 -1.09 -2.12
CA VAL A 61 5.49 0.22 -2.11
C VAL A 61 6.40 1.16 -1.36
N THR A 62 6.70 2.29 -1.99
CA THR A 62 7.50 3.38 -1.41
C THR A 62 6.68 4.65 -1.38
N TRP A 63 6.67 5.28 -0.21
CA TRP A 63 6.13 6.61 0.05
C TRP A 63 7.31 7.54 0.26
N ASP A 64 7.47 8.53 -0.61
CA ASP A 64 8.42 9.61 -0.46
C ASP A 64 7.64 10.91 -0.17
N LEU A 65 7.99 11.55 0.95
CA LEU A 65 7.41 12.81 1.39
C LEU A 65 8.47 13.90 1.25
N ALA A 66 8.06 15.03 0.68
CA ALA A 66 8.88 16.23 0.63
C ALA A 66 8.05 17.43 1.07
N ASP A 67 8.69 18.35 1.79
CA ASP A 67 8.10 19.64 2.11
C ASP A 67 7.87 20.45 0.81
N ALA A 68 6.67 20.98 0.67
CA ALA A 68 6.27 21.86 -0.44
C ALA A 68 5.80 23.25 0.06
N GLY A 69 6.19 23.63 1.27
CA GLY A 69 5.90 24.91 1.91
C GLY A 69 4.50 24.97 2.51
N ALA A 70 3.47 25.07 1.66
CA ALA A 70 2.07 25.12 2.11
C ALA A 70 1.43 23.74 2.34
N GLY A 71 2.20 22.67 2.15
CA GLY A 71 1.76 21.30 2.29
C GLY A 71 2.88 20.30 2.01
N THR A 72 2.51 19.04 1.83
CA THR A 72 3.47 17.96 1.58
C THR A 72 3.30 17.44 0.15
N HIS A 73 4.40 17.35 -0.58
CA HIS A 73 4.44 16.58 -1.82
C HIS A 73 4.63 15.11 -1.47
N LEU A 74 3.59 14.32 -1.71
CA LEU A 74 3.65 12.86 -1.60
C LEU A 74 3.86 12.25 -2.98
N LYS A 75 4.94 11.48 -3.13
CA LYS A 75 5.15 10.59 -4.27
C LYS A 75 5.00 9.15 -3.80
N LEU A 76 4.07 8.42 -4.42
CA LEU A 76 3.93 6.99 -4.23
C LEU A 76 4.49 6.23 -5.42
N THR A 77 5.30 5.22 -5.15
CA THR A 77 5.83 4.30 -6.16
C THR A 77 5.48 2.87 -5.77
N HIS A 78 4.80 2.14 -6.65
CA HIS A 78 4.54 0.71 -6.49
C HIS A 78 5.34 -0.05 -7.56
N GLU A 79 6.41 -0.73 -7.13
CA GLU A 79 7.35 -1.43 -8.01
C GLU A 79 7.16 -2.94 -7.91
N ILE A 80 6.92 -3.60 -9.04
CA ILE A 80 6.76 -5.06 -9.12
C ILE A 80 8.14 -5.70 -9.24
N LEU A 81 8.57 -6.41 -8.20
CA LEU A 81 9.85 -7.12 -8.16
C LEU A 81 9.75 -8.52 -8.78
N LYS A 82 8.62 -9.19 -8.58
CA LYS A 82 8.24 -10.45 -9.22
C LYS A 82 6.81 -10.34 -9.73
N PRO A 83 6.55 -10.83 -10.95
CA PRO A 83 5.23 -10.66 -11.56
C PRO A 83 4.14 -11.36 -10.74
N PHE A 84 3.04 -10.65 -10.51
CA PHE A 84 1.77 -11.21 -10.06
C PHE A 84 1.11 -12.05 -11.17
N PRO A 85 0.08 -12.86 -10.88
CA PRO A 85 -0.64 -13.62 -11.90
C PRO A 85 -1.09 -12.73 -13.06
N GLN A 86 -0.74 -13.12 -14.29
CA GLN A 86 -1.00 -12.34 -15.51
C GLN A 86 -2.33 -12.71 -16.17
N ASP A 87 -2.90 -13.84 -15.79
CA ASP A 87 -4.17 -14.39 -16.24
C ASP A 87 -5.38 -13.88 -15.43
N ASP A 88 -5.12 -13.13 -14.36
CA ASP A 88 -6.15 -12.60 -13.47
C ASP A 88 -6.25 -11.07 -13.57
N PRO A 89 -7.37 -10.53 -14.09
CA PRO A 89 -7.57 -9.09 -14.29
C PRO A 89 -7.41 -8.25 -13.02
N VAL A 90 -7.59 -8.82 -11.83
CA VAL A 90 -7.46 -8.08 -10.56
C VAL A 90 -6.03 -7.60 -10.30
N PHE A 91 -5.03 -8.30 -10.84
CA PHE A 91 -3.62 -7.92 -10.75
C PHE A 91 -3.15 -7.09 -11.96
N SER A 92 -4.08 -6.70 -12.85
CA SER A 92 -3.74 -5.83 -13.98
C SER A 92 -3.25 -4.46 -13.51
N HIS A 93 -2.45 -3.82 -14.36
CA HIS A 93 -2.01 -2.44 -14.13
C HIS A 93 -3.18 -1.48 -13.92
N VAL A 94 -4.28 -1.66 -14.67
CA VAL A 94 -5.48 -0.80 -14.56
C VAL A 94 -6.13 -0.97 -13.18
N SER A 95 -6.30 -2.20 -12.71
CA SER A 95 -6.84 -2.49 -11.38
C SER A 95 -5.96 -1.89 -10.27
N CYS A 96 -4.65 -2.10 -10.35
CA CYS A 96 -3.68 -1.53 -9.42
C CYS A 96 -3.73 0.01 -9.38
N ALA A 97 -3.73 0.65 -10.55
CA ALA A 97 -3.82 2.11 -10.65
C ALA A 97 -5.14 2.65 -10.10
N GLY A 98 -6.26 1.96 -10.34
CA GLY A 98 -7.57 2.31 -9.79
C GLY A 98 -7.60 2.22 -8.26
N GLY A 99 -7.06 1.14 -7.69
CA GLY A 99 -6.93 0.98 -6.24
C GLY A 99 -6.09 2.09 -5.60
N TRP A 100 -4.95 2.42 -6.20
CA TRP A 100 -4.12 3.53 -5.72
C TRP A 100 -4.80 4.89 -5.83
N HIS A 101 -5.54 5.11 -6.92
CA HIS A 101 -6.30 6.34 -7.09
C HIS A 101 -7.32 6.53 -5.96
N TYR A 102 -8.09 5.49 -5.66
CA TYR A 102 -9.06 5.50 -4.57
C TYR A 102 -8.39 5.77 -3.21
N LEU A 103 -7.31 5.05 -2.89
CA LEU A 103 -6.63 5.18 -1.60
C LEU A 103 -6.02 6.58 -1.40
N LEU A 104 -5.43 7.16 -2.45
CA LEU A 104 -4.73 8.45 -2.37
C LEU A 104 -5.65 9.66 -2.54
N HIS A 105 -6.54 9.63 -3.52
CA HIS A 105 -7.34 10.80 -3.88
C HIS A 105 -8.70 10.85 -3.20
N GLU A 106 -9.19 9.73 -2.66
CA GLU A 106 -10.44 9.71 -1.92
C GLU A 106 -10.19 9.52 -0.42
N ASN A 107 -9.61 8.39 -0.02
CA ASN A 107 -9.51 8.05 1.40
C ASN A 107 -8.55 8.95 2.16
N LEU A 108 -7.31 9.11 1.66
CA LEU A 108 -6.31 9.95 2.31
C LEU A 108 -6.79 11.41 2.34
N GLN A 109 -7.31 11.95 1.24
CA GLN A 109 -7.84 13.31 1.20
C GLN A 109 -8.98 13.52 2.21
N ARG A 110 -9.93 12.59 2.28
CA ARG A 110 -11.02 12.64 3.27
C ARG A 110 -10.50 12.57 4.71
N TYR A 111 -9.45 11.79 4.96
CA TYR A 111 -8.83 11.70 6.27
C TYR A 111 -8.11 13.00 6.67
N LEU A 112 -7.38 13.62 5.74
CA LEU A 112 -6.64 14.87 5.96
C LEU A 112 -7.54 16.12 6.03
N ALA A 113 -8.75 16.06 5.47
CA ALA A 113 -9.72 17.15 5.51
C ALA A 113 -10.52 17.23 6.83
N LYS A 114 -10.27 16.32 7.77
CA LYS A 114 -10.83 16.35 9.13
C LYS A 114 -10.06 17.32 10.00
#